data_AF-A0A0Y9PRV4-F1
#
_entry.id   AF-A0A0Y9PRV4-F1
#
_cell.length_a   1.000
_cell.length_b   1.000
_cell.length_c   1.000
_cell.angle_alpha   90.00
_cell.angle_beta   90.00
_cell.angle_gamma   90.00
#
_symmetry.space_group_name_H-M   'P 1'
#
loop_
_entity.id
_entity.type
_entity.pdbx_description
1 polymer ?
#
loop_
_entity_poly.entity_id
_entity_poly.type
_entity_poly.pdbx_seq_one_letter_code
_entity_poly.pdbx_strand_id
1 'polypeptide(L)'
;RLALLQFFDTYTIGEEKDSHDSNNTSGDGYKKLDKNNSMENKNKQIRQKIYEYKFGIQSMKNYSKEEMENIIMADLLSHYILRIAFSRDKEKQKWFLKQELKLFTFRLNELKNINVLNQDNLGESERGLIYLLKRENLNYDFIPKPSAAYISSATTDSSNNDKWNKYTAFIQNRDTIEKLFKVPFFPDAYFLVKDHKVCVEKGVAYVPDIYLDAILITQFKINIQESFKYLEQNEKLLLDAQNDSRISAFLTALPKAYVAKDFRQNYEHTEDTRLMPQNLYNIYKQSFPPCMRRIFVNYIKDKHLKHWGRQQLWLFLKGAGMTLDENIQTNRSIWMQPDKF
;
A
#
# COMPACT_ATOMS: atom_id res chain seq x y z
N ARG A 1 -7.97 -0.04 -7.90
CA ARG A 1 -7.13 0.74 -6.98
C ARG A 1 -7.45 0.51 -5.50
N LEU A 2 -8.70 0.67 -5.03
CA LEU A 2 -9.03 0.49 -3.60
C LEU A 2 -8.62 -0.89 -3.04
N ALA A 3 -8.94 -1.97 -3.77
CA ALA A 3 -8.52 -3.32 -3.39
C ALA A 3 -7.00 -3.46 -3.27
N LEU A 4 -6.24 -2.82 -4.18
CA LEU A 4 -4.78 -2.77 -4.15
C LEU A 4 -4.28 -2.03 -2.90
N LEU A 5 -4.83 -0.85 -2.59
CA LEU A 5 -4.44 -0.09 -1.38
C LEU A 5 -4.75 -0.86 -0.09
N GLN A 6 -5.89 -1.56 -0.04
CA GLN A 6 -6.24 -2.42 1.09
C GLN A 6 -5.32 -3.64 1.20
N PHE A 7 -4.88 -4.21 0.07
CA PHE A 7 -3.88 -5.28 0.08
C PHE A 7 -2.57 -4.82 0.73
N PHE A 8 -2.08 -3.62 0.39
CA PHE A 8 -0.91 -3.00 1.05
C PHE A 8 -1.11 -2.76 2.55
N ASP A 9 -2.35 -2.56 3.00
CA ASP A 9 -2.68 -2.43 4.43
C ASP A 9 -2.61 -3.77 5.16
N THR A 10 -3.19 -4.82 4.58
CA THR A 10 -3.11 -6.19 5.13
C THR A 10 -1.68 -6.69 5.23
N TYR A 11 -0.83 -6.27 4.30
CA TYR A 11 0.58 -6.59 4.29
C TYR A 11 1.32 -5.99 5.49
N THR A 12 0.99 -4.76 5.90
CA THR A 12 1.61 -4.15 7.09
C THR A 12 1.11 -4.70 8.42
N ILE A 13 -0.14 -5.15 8.49
CA ILE A 13 -0.63 -5.87 9.68
C ILE A 13 0.14 -7.18 9.89
N GLY A 14 0.58 -7.82 8.80
CA GLY A 14 1.50 -8.95 8.85
C GLY A 14 2.88 -8.58 9.43
N GLU A 15 3.44 -7.45 9.02
CA GLU A 15 4.74 -6.96 9.51
C GLU A 15 4.74 -6.63 11.01
N GLU A 16 3.67 -6.04 11.54
CA GLU A 16 3.53 -5.78 12.98
C GLU A 16 3.45 -7.09 13.78
N LYS A 17 2.80 -8.14 13.25
CA LYS A 17 2.76 -9.47 13.89
C LYS A 17 4.11 -10.20 13.82
N ASP A 18 4.75 -10.20 12.66
CA ASP A 18 6.07 -10.83 12.48
C ASP A 18 7.16 -10.13 13.33
N SER A 19 7.04 -8.81 13.56
CA SER A 19 7.96 -8.07 14.43
C SER A 19 7.79 -8.40 15.93
N HIS A 20 6.58 -8.73 16.38
CA HIS A 20 6.34 -9.18 17.75
C HIS A 20 6.84 -10.62 17.98
N ASP A 21 6.71 -11.52 17.00
CA ASP A 21 7.21 -12.90 17.11
C ASP A 21 8.75 -12.99 16.96
N SER A 22 9.38 -12.04 16.27
CA SER A 22 10.84 -12.05 16.03
C SER A 22 11.71 -11.45 17.15
N ASN A 23 11.11 -10.84 18.16
CA ASN A 23 11.84 -10.34 19.35
C ASN A 23 12.30 -11.46 20.30
N ASN A 24 11.93 -12.73 20.07
CA ASN A 24 12.23 -13.85 20.96
C ASN A 24 13.41 -14.76 20.53
N THR A 25 14.15 -14.46 19.47
CA THR A 25 15.27 -15.33 19.04
C THR A 25 16.49 -14.53 18.62
N SER A 26 17.62 -14.67 19.32
CA SER A 26 18.90 -13.99 19.01
C SER A 26 19.70 -14.76 17.94
N GLY A 27 20.21 -14.07 16.92
CA GLY A 27 21.10 -14.63 15.88
C GLY A 27 21.19 -13.75 14.64
N ASP A 28 22.25 -12.94 14.52
CA ASP A 28 22.30 -11.75 13.64
C ASP A 28 22.90 -11.94 12.22
N GLY A 29 23.37 -13.15 11.87
CA GLY A 29 23.95 -13.44 10.55
C GLY A 29 22.95 -13.97 9.51
N TYR A 30 22.21 -15.02 9.86
CA TYR A 30 21.26 -15.71 8.97
C TYR A 30 19.97 -14.91 8.72
N LYS A 31 19.60 -14.01 9.65
CA LYS A 31 18.39 -13.18 9.54
C LYS A 31 18.41 -12.20 8.37
N LYS A 32 19.58 -11.74 7.89
CA LYS A 32 19.66 -10.79 6.77
C LYS A 32 19.36 -11.46 5.42
N LEU A 33 19.83 -12.69 5.22
CA LEU A 33 19.59 -13.45 3.99
C LEU A 33 18.12 -13.88 3.88
N ASP A 34 17.54 -14.38 4.98
CA ASP A 34 16.12 -14.76 5.03
C ASP A 34 15.18 -13.55 4.90
N LYS A 35 15.54 -12.39 5.47
CA LYS A 35 14.79 -11.15 5.27
C LYS A 35 14.81 -10.67 3.81
N ASN A 36 15.95 -10.80 3.12
CA ASN A 36 16.06 -10.42 1.70
C ASN A 36 15.24 -11.36 0.80
N ASN A 37 15.32 -12.67 1.01
CA ASN A 37 14.51 -13.66 0.28
C ASN A 37 13.00 -13.49 0.56
N SER A 38 12.62 -13.18 1.80
CA SER A 38 11.24 -12.86 2.18
C SER A 38 10.77 -11.58 1.50
N MET A 39 11.59 -10.52 1.47
CA MET A 39 11.26 -9.26 0.82
C MET A 39 11.11 -9.40 -0.70
N GLU A 40 11.95 -10.20 -1.35
CA GLU A 40 11.83 -10.48 -2.79
C GLU A 40 10.55 -11.28 -3.11
N ASN A 41 10.23 -12.29 -2.33
CA ASN A 41 8.98 -13.05 -2.48
C ASN A 41 7.75 -12.17 -2.22
N LYS A 42 7.83 -11.24 -1.26
CA LYS A 42 6.80 -10.24 -0.98
C LYS A 42 6.64 -9.28 -2.17
N ASN A 43 7.73 -8.77 -2.74
CA ASN A 43 7.69 -7.90 -3.91
C ASN A 43 7.13 -8.63 -5.15
N LYS A 44 7.39 -9.94 -5.30
CA LYS A 44 6.75 -10.77 -6.34
C LYS A 44 5.23 -10.88 -6.17
N GLN A 45 4.73 -11.06 -4.95
CA GLN A 45 3.29 -11.10 -4.66
C GLN A 45 2.61 -9.75 -4.91
N ILE A 46 3.27 -8.64 -4.54
CA ILE A 46 2.77 -7.29 -4.82
C ILE A 46 2.71 -7.04 -6.33
N ARG A 47 3.76 -7.39 -7.08
CA ARG A 47 3.76 -7.33 -8.55
C ARG A 47 2.58 -8.10 -9.14
N GLN A 48 2.41 -9.34 -8.73
CA GLN A 48 1.31 -10.19 -9.20
C GLN A 48 -0.06 -9.53 -8.96
N LYS A 49 -0.30 -8.97 -7.77
CA LYS A 49 -1.56 -8.27 -7.47
C LYS A 49 -1.74 -7.00 -8.29
N ILE A 50 -0.68 -6.24 -8.55
CA ILE A 50 -0.75 -5.05 -9.42
C ILE A 50 -1.16 -5.46 -10.85
N TYR A 51 -0.63 -6.58 -11.36
CA TYR A 51 -1.01 -7.12 -12.67
C TYR A 51 -2.43 -7.68 -12.69
N GLU A 52 -2.83 -8.45 -11.67
CA GLU A 52 -4.20 -8.96 -11.52
C GLU A 52 -5.23 -7.83 -11.52
N TYR A 53 -4.93 -6.72 -10.86
CA TYR A 53 -5.81 -5.55 -10.83
C TYR A 53 -5.66 -4.62 -12.05
N LYS A 54 -4.85 -4.98 -13.05
CA LYS A 54 -4.62 -4.20 -14.29
C LYS A 54 -4.07 -2.78 -14.06
N PHE A 55 -3.29 -2.57 -12.99
CA PHE A 55 -2.64 -1.29 -12.68
C PHE A 55 -1.12 -1.31 -12.89
N GLY A 56 -0.59 -2.34 -13.57
CA GLY A 56 0.82 -2.46 -13.92
C GLY A 56 1.01 -2.90 -15.36
N ILE A 57 2.10 -2.42 -15.97
CA ILE A 57 2.53 -2.80 -17.32
C ILE A 57 3.60 -3.86 -17.15
N GLN A 58 3.32 -5.09 -17.61
CA GLN A 58 4.19 -6.24 -17.38
C GLN A 58 5.36 -6.30 -18.38
N SER A 59 5.16 -5.79 -19.60
CA SER A 59 6.19 -5.61 -20.62
C SER A 59 5.66 -4.65 -21.69
N MET A 60 6.43 -3.62 -22.06
CA MET A 60 6.04 -2.67 -23.12
C MET A 60 5.81 -3.34 -24.49
N LYS A 61 6.31 -4.57 -24.69
CA LYS A 61 6.15 -5.34 -25.94
C LYS A 61 4.78 -6.01 -26.08
N ASN A 62 4.01 -6.13 -24.99
CA ASN A 62 2.76 -6.90 -24.96
C ASN A 62 1.51 -6.02 -25.00
N TYR A 63 1.67 -4.69 -25.07
CA TYR A 63 0.56 -3.75 -25.06
C TYR A 63 0.65 -2.83 -26.26
N SER A 64 -0.48 -2.61 -26.92
CA SER A 64 -0.62 -1.50 -27.87
C SER A 64 -0.52 -0.16 -27.13
N LYS A 65 -0.22 0.91 -27.88
CA LYS A 65 -0.12 2.26 -27.32
C LYS A 65 -1.43 2.69 -26.63
N GLU A 66 -2.57 2.33 -27.22
CA GLU A 66 -3.90 2.63 -26.67
C GLU A 66 -4.18 1.89 -25.36
N GLU A 67 -3.80 0.62 -25.26
CA GLU A 67 -3.97 -0.16 -24.02
C GLU A 67 -3.12 0.41 -22.88
N MET A 68 -1.91 0.88 -23.19
CA MET A 68 -1.05 1.53 -22.22
C MET A 68 -1.64 2.85 -21.72
N GLU A 69 -2.14 3.69 -22.63
CA GLU A 69 -2.84 4.93 -22.28
C GLU A 69 -4.07 4.66 -21.42
N ASN A 70 -4.87 3.63 -21.75
CA ASN A 70 -6.02 3.23 -20.96
C ASN A 70 -5.66 2.80 -19.53
N ILE A 71 -4.58 2.04 -19.35
CA ILE A 71 -4.09 1.63 -18.02
C ILE A 71 -3.67 2.86 -17.20
N ILE A 72 -2.93 3.78 -17.82
CA ILE A 72 -2.48 5.03 -17.16
C ILE A 72 -3.68 5.90 -16.77
N MET A 73 -4.65 6.06 -17.68
CA MET A 73 -5.84 6.85 -17.44
C MET A 73 -6.72 6.24 -16.35
N ALA A 74 -6.87 4.91 -16.32
CA ALA A 74 -7.59 4.22 -15.26
C ALA A 74 -6.90 4.40 -13.88
N ASP A 75 -5.56 4.34 -13.82
CA ASP A 75 -4.80 4.60 -12.60
C ASP A 75 -5.03 6.04 -12.10
N LEU A 76 -4.95 7.01 -12.99
CA LEU A 76 -5.13 8.42 -12.70
C LEU A 76 -6.57 8.73 -12.24
N LEU A 77 -7.57 8.29 -12.99
CA LEU A 77 -8.98 8.51 -12.63
C LEU A 77 -9.33 7.85 -11.30
N SER A 78 -8.90 6.60 -11.09
CA SER A 78 -9.18 5.90 -9.84
C SER A 78 -8.54 6.56 -8.62
N HIS A 79 -7.36 7.17 -8.77
CA HIS A 79 -6.73 7.98 -7.73
C HIS A 79 -7.58 9.19 -7.32
N TYR A 80 -8.01 9.98 -8.31
CA TYR A 80 -8.82 11.18 -8.05
C TYR A 80 -10.22 10.85 -7.52
N ILE A 81 -10.86 9.80 -8.03
CA ILE A 81 -12.15 9.32 -7.51
C ILE A 81 -12.03 8.92 -6.04
N LEU A 82 -10.96 8.22 -5.65
CA LEU A 82 -10.75 7.86 -4.25
C LEU A 82 -10.49 9.08 -3.37
N ARG A 83 -9.76 10.10 -3.85
CA ARG A 83 -9.61 11.37 -3.10
C ARG A 83 -10.96 12.02 -2.80
N ILE A 84 -11.88 12.02 -3.76
CA ILE A 84 -13.25 12.54 -3.57
C ILE A 84 -14.05 11.66 -2.60
N ALA A 85 -13.89 10.33 -2.65
CA ALA A 85 -14.59 9.42 -1.75
C ALA A 85 -14.10 9.53 -0.30
N PHE A 86 -12.79 9.72 -0.10
CA PHE A 86 -12.17 9.78 1.23
C PHE A 86 -12.09 11.20 1.81
N SER A 87 -12.55 12.24 1.11
CA SER A 87 -12.42 13.63 1.55
C SER A 87 -13.20 13.97 2.84
N ARG A 88 -14.29 13.26 3.15
CA ARG A 88 -15.15 13.58 4.32
C ARG A 88 -14.54 13.20 5.67
N ASP A 89 -13.76 12.12 5.72
CA ASP A 89 -13.32 11.51 6.97
C ASP A 89 -11.79 11.60 7.10
N LYS A 90 -11.33 12.42 8.07
CA LYS A 90 -9.90 12.68 8.29
C LYS A 90 -9.11 11.42 8.65
N GLU A 91 -9.72 10.42 9.31
CA GLU A 91 -9.02 9.17 9.61
C GLU A 91 -8.79 8.38 8.33
N LYS A 92 -9.80 8.35 7.46
CA LYS A 92 -9.68 7.66 6.16
C LYS A 92 -8.79 8.41 5.17
N GLN A 93 -8.75 9.74 5.22
CA GLN A 93 -7.76 10.53 4.48
C GLN A 93 -6.33 10.13 4.89
N LYS A 94 -6.05 10.02 6.21
CA LYS A 94 -4.75 9.58 6.72
C LYS A 94 -4.41 8.16 6.27
N TRP A 95 -5.39 7.25 6.33
CA TRP A 95 -5.24 5.88 5.83
C TRP A 95 -4.92 5.87 4.34
N PHE A 96 -5.68 6.60 3.52
CA PHE A 96 -5.47 6.70 2.08
C PHE A 96 -4.08 7.24 1.77
N LEU A 97 -3.68 8.35 2.41
CA LEU A 97 -2.35 8.93 2.26
C LEU A 97 -1.25 7.91 2.60
N LYS A 98 -1.40 7.15 3.70
CA LYS A 98 -0.43 6.12 4.09
C LYS A 98 -0.30 5.04 3.01
N GLN A 99 -1.41 4.48 2.51
CA GLN A 99 -1.33 3.40 1.52
C GLN A 99 -0.84 3.90 0.15
N GLU A 100 -1.23 5.12 -0.22
CA GLU A 100 -0.85 5.75 -1.49
C GLU A 100 0.66 6.06 -1.50
N LEU A 101 1.24 6.50 -0.38
CA LEU A 101 2.69 6.66 -0.23
C LEU A 101 3.45 5.32 -0.34
N LYS A 102 2.91 4.24 0.22
CA LYS A 102 3.51 2.90 0.07
C LYS A 102 3.50 2.45 -1.39
N LEU A 103 2.36 2.63 -2.08
CA LEU A 103 2.24 2.28 -3.50
C LEU A 103 3.25 3.09 -4.34
N PHE A 104 3.38 4.39 -4.06
CA PHE A 104 4.36 5.24 -4.72
C PHE A 104 5.81 4.79 -4.44
N THR A 105 6.13 4.49 -3.18
CA THR A 105 7.44 3.98 -2.77
C THR A 105 7.78 2.67 -3.50
N PHE A 106 6.81 1.75 -3.57
CA PHE A 106 6.97 0.49 -4.30
C PHE A 106 7.24 0.73 -5.79
N ARG A 107 6.45 1.59 -6.45
CA ARG A 107 6.65 1.93 -7.87
C ARG A 107 8.01 2.60 -8.12
N LEU A 108 8.45 3.46 -7.21
CA LEU A 108 9.75 4.13 -7.28
C LEU A 108 10.91 3.13 -7.16
N ASN A 109 10.79 2.18 -6.22
CA ASN A 109 11.78 1.11 -6.07
C ASN A 109 11.82 0.19 -7.30
N GLU A 110 10.67 -0.13 -7.91
CA GLU A 110 10.65 -0.91 -9.16
C GLU A 110 11.32 -0.15 -10.31
N LEU A 111 11.10 1.16 -10.42
CA LEU A 111 11.81 2.00 -11.40
C LEU A 111 13.33 1.96 -11.20
N LYS A 112 13.81 1.86 -9.94
CA LYS A 112 15.23 1.70 -9.63
C LYS A 112 15.75 0.28 -9.84
N ASN A 113 14.95 -0.74 -9.61
CA ASN A 113 15.38 -2.15 -9.72
C ASN A 113 15.48 -2.62 -11.18
N ILE A 114 14.77 -1.98 -12.12
CA ILE A 114 15.01 -2.16 -13.57
C ILE A 114 16.50 -1.93 -13.90
N ASN A 115 17.20 -1.11 -13.12
CA ASN A 115 18.60 -0.74 -13.30
C ASN A 115 19.58 -1.87 -12.92
N VAL A 116 19.16 -2.83 -12.08
CA VAL A 116 20.06 -3.88 -11.57
C VAL A 116 20.14 -5.07 -12.53
N LEU A 117 19.12 -5.27 -13.38
CA LEU A 117 19.07 -6.41 -14.31
C LEU A 117 19.69 -6.12 -15.69
N ASN A 118 19.90 -4.84 -16.04
CA ASN A 118 20.44 -4.43 -17.33
C ASN A 118 21.68 -3.53 -17.13
N GLN A 119 22.84 -4.13 -16.84
CA GLN A 119 24.12 -3.42 -16.73
C GLN A 119 24.49 -2.62 -17.99
N ASP A 120 23.90 -2.94 -19.15
CA ASP A 120 24.17 -2.26 -20.42
C ASP A 120 23.33 -0.99 -20.66
N ASN A 121 22.29 -0.73 -19.86
CA ASN A 121 21.31 0.37 -20.09
C ASN A 121 21.18 1.33 -18.90
N LEU A 122 22.27 1.67 -18.21
CA LEU A 122 22.28 2.64 -17.10
C LEU A 122 21.63 4.00 -17.48
N GLY A 123 21.69 4.36 -18.77
CA GLY A 123 21.10 5.59 -19.30
C GLY A 123 19.56 5.61 -19.36
N GLU A 124 18.85 4.48 -19.44
CA GLU A 124 17.37 4.49 -19.54
C GLU A 124 16.67 4.73 -18.19
N SER A 125 17.33 4.33 -17.12
CA SER A 125 16.82 4.44 -15.77
C SER A 125 17.05 5.82 -15.14
N GLU A 126 18.23 6.40 -15.39
CA GLU A 126 18.44 7.83 -15.14
C GLU A 126 17.43 8.65 -15.94
N ARG A 127 17.13 8.28 -17.19
CA ARG A 127 16.08 8.96 -17.99
C ARG A 127 14.70 8.86 -17.35
N GLY A 128 14.32 7.75 -16.71
CA GLY A 128 13.01 7.63 -16.04
C GLY A 128 12.85 8.58 -14.85
N LEU A 129 13.85 8.63 -13.96
CA LEU A 129 13.87 9.55 -12.82
C LEU A 129 14.05 11.01 -13.26
N ILE A 130 14.96 11.28 -14.21
CA ILE A 130 15.18 12.62 -14.79
C ILE A 130 13.92 13.09 -15.53
N TYR A 131 13.22 12.21 -16.23
CA TYR A 131 11.96 12.54 -16.89
C TYR A 131 10.86 12.86 -15.88
N LEU A 132 10.76 12.11 -14.77
CA LEU A 132 9.83 12.42 -13.69
C LEU A 132 10.16 13.77 -13.06
N LEU A 133 11.43 14.02 -12.74
CA LEU A 133 11.90 15.30 -12.21
C LEU A 133 11.60 16.46 -13.17
N LYS A 134 11.85 16.28 -14.47
CA LYS A 134 11.56 17.29 -15.51
C LYS A 134 10.06 17.53 -15.67
N ARG A 135 9.23 16.48 -15.62
CA ARG A 135 7.77 16.59 -15.75
C ARG A 135 7.15 17.34 -14.58
N GLU A 136 7.63 17.08 -13.38
CA GLU A 136 7.15 17.73 -12.16
C GLU A 136 7.84 19.10 -11.91
N ASN A 137 8.62 19.62 -12.89
CA ASN A 137 9.40 20.86 -12.81
C ASN A 137 10.39 20.93 -11.63
N LEU A 138 10.82 19.77 -11.12
CA LEU A 138 11.81 19.65 -10.06
C LEU A 138 13.21 19.60 -10.68
N ASN A 139 13.76 20.77 -11.01
CA ASN A 139 15.15 20.86 -11.48
C ASN A 139 16.09 20.95 -10.27
N TYR A 140 16.43 19.80 -9.69
CA TYR A 140 17.46 19.75 -8.65
C TYR A 140 18.84 19.74 -9.29
N ASP A 141 19.58 20.84 -9.13
CA ASP A 141 21.00 20.88 -9.46
C ASP A 141 21.74 19.82 -8.65
N PHE A 142 22.68 19.11 -9.28
CA PHE A 142 23.52 18.14 -8.58
C PHE A 142 25.00 18.52 -8.64
N ILE A 143 25.75 18.11 -7.62
CA ILE A 143 27.20 18.16 -7.55
C ILE A 143 27.68 16.71 -7.69
N PRO A 144 28.47 16.37 -8.72
CA PRO A 144 29.03 15.03 -8.87
C PRO A 144 30.17 14.79 -7.89
N LYS A 145 30.43 13.51 -7.56
CA LYS A 145 31.60 13.10 -6.78
C LYS A 145 32.87 13.55 -7.49
N PRO A 146 33.75 14.31 -6.83
CA PRO A 146 35.02 14.67 -7.44
C PRO A 146 35.91 13.43 -7.55
N SER A 147 36.17 13.00 -8.78
CA SER A 147 37.11 11.91 -9.06
C SER A 147 38.54 12.38 -8.82
N ALA A 148 39.34 11.58 -8.10
CA ALA A 148 40.77 11.83 -7.86
C ALA A 148 41.63 11.87 -9.15
N ALA A 149 41.06 11.55 -10.32
CA ALA A 149 41.76 11.49 -11.60
C ALA A 149 41.93 12.85 -12.31
N TYR A 150 41.27 13.93 -11.86
CA TYR A 150 41.37 15.27 -12.46
C TYR A 150 42.25 16.25 -11.67
N ILE A 151 43.30 15.74 -10.99
CA ILE A 151 44.23 16.58 -10.20
C ILE A 151 45.14 17.45 -11.11
N SER A 152 45.16 17.26 -12.43
CA SER A 152 46.16 17.88 -13.31
C SER A 152 45.72 19.13 -14.09
N SER A 153 44.65 19.84 -13.72
CA SER A 153 44.40 21.16 -14.32
C SER A 153 43.70 22.16 -13.40
N ALA A 154 44.52 23.08 -12.89
CA ALA A 154 44.21 24.49 -12.64
C ALA A 154 43.10 24.84 -11.62
N THR A 155 43.51 25.05 -10.37
CA THR A 155 43.18 26.20 -9.47
C THR A 155 41.73 26.60 -9.15
N THR A 156 40.67 26.01 -9.73
CA THR A 156 39.27 26.31 -9.38
C THR A 156 38.51 25.18 -8.68
N ASP A 157 39.06 23.95 -8.69
CA ASP A 157 38.36 22.76 -8.18
C ASP A 157 38.61 22.43 -6.70
N SER A 158 39.52 23.16 -6.03
CA SER A 158 39.71 23.07 -4.58
C SER A 158 38.43 23.43 -3.82
N SER A 159 37.67 24.44 -4.27
CA SER A 159 36.42 24.85 -3.60
C SER A 159 35.33 23.78 -3.62
N ASN A 160 35.19 23.03 -4.73
CA ASN A 160 34.15 22.00 -4.85
C ASN A 160 34.52 20.74 -4.07
N ASN A 161 35.81 20.38 -4.02
CA ASN A 161 36.32 19.34 -3.14
C ASN A 161 36.11 19.70 -1.65
N ASP A 162 36.41 20.93 -1.26
CA ASP A 162 36.22 21.41 0.11
C ASP A 162 34.73 21.42 0.48
N LYS A 163 33.85 21.87 -0.43
CA LYS A 163 32.39 21.80 -0.25
C LYS A 163 31.90 20.36 -0.16
N TRP A 164 32.35 19.46 -1.04
CA TRP A 164 31.98 18.05 -0.99
C TRP A 164 32.40 17.42 0.33
N ASN A 165 33.64 17.66 0.79
CA ASN A 165 34.12 17.18 2.07
C ASN A 165 33.32 17.75 3.24
N LYS A 166 33.03 19.06 3.23
CA LYS A 166 32.16 19.71 4.22
C LYS A 166 30.78 19.07 4.30
N TYR A 167 30.18 18.73 3.15
CA TYR A 167 28.83 18.18 3.07
C TYR A 167 28.75 16.66 3.24
N THR A 168 29.88 15.94 3.18
CA THR A 168 29.91 14.47 3.30
C THR A 168 30.64 13.96 4.53
N ALA A 169 31.38 14.80 5.26
CA ALA A 169 32.21 14.40 6.41
C ALA A 169 31.46 13.69 7.54
N PHE A 170 30.17 13.99 7.73
CA PHE A 170 29.34 13.39 8.78
C PHE A 170 28.68 12.06 8.36
N ILE A 171 28.81 11.65 7.09
CA ILE A 171 28.16 10.43 6.56
C ILE A 171 29.15 9.26 6.64
N GLN A 172 28.79 8.24 7.42
CA GLN A 172 29.63 7.05 7.63
C GLN A 172 29.92 6.24 6.35
N ASN A 173 29.03 6.31 5.35
CA ASN A 173 29.16 5.62 4.05
C ASN A 173 29.43 6.60 2.90
N ARG A 174 30.55 7.33 2.95
CA ARG A 174 30.90 8.35 1.94
C ARG A 174 31.19 7.76 0.55
N ASP A 175 31.67 6.52 0.49
CA ASP A 175 32.15 5.93 -0.77
C ASP A 175 31.02 5.56 -1.74
N THR A 176 29.83 5.24 -1.21
CA THR A 176 28.64 4.85 -1.98
C THR A 176 27.88 6.03 -2.58
N ILE A 177 28.30 7.28 -2.31
CA ILE A 177 27.61 8.48 -2.78
C ILE A 177 28.26 8.99 -4.05
N GLU A 178 27.50 9.01 -5.14
CA GLU A 178 27.96 9.51 -6.45
C GLU A 178 27.54 10.96 -6.71
N LYS A 179 26.38 11.37 -6.23
CA LYS A 179 25.78 12.70 -6.50
C LYS A 179 25.21 13.32 -5.22
N LEU A 180 25.39 14.62 -5.07
CA LEU A 180 24.71 15.44 -4.06
C LEU A 180 23.75 16.41 -4.74
N PHE A 181 22.47 16.28 -4.45
CA PHE A 181 21.41 17.15 -4.97
C PHE A 181 21.24 18.38 -4.08
N LYS A 182 21.03 19.54 -4.71
CA LYS A 182 20.65 20.79 -4.04
C LYS A 182 19.13 20.84 -3.99
N VAL A 183 18.58 20.80 -2.79
CA VAL A 183 17.14 20.75 -2.55
C VAL A 183 16.76 21.88 -1.59
N PRO A 184 15.62 22.58 -1.78
CA PRO A 184 15.14 23.53 -0.79
C PRO A 184 15.00 22.89 0.59
N PHE A 185 15.48 23.57 1.64
CA PHE A 185 15.35 23.06 3.01
C PHE A 185 13.89 22.75 3.40
N PHE A 186 12.98 23.65 3.06
CA PHE A 186 11.55 23.54 3.34
C PHE A 186 10.75 23.86 2.07
N PRO A 187 9.71 23.07 1.72
CA PRO A 187 9.12 21.98 2.52
C PRO A 187 9.74 20.59 2.29
N ASP A 188 10.79 20.48 1.48
CA ASP A 188 11.18 19.20 0.87
C ASP A 188 12.13 18.37 1.73
N ALA A 189 13.17 18.99 2.27
CA ALA A 189 14.27 18.29 2.96
C ALA A 189 14.20 18.37 4.50
N TYR A 190 13.14 18.94 5.07
CA TYR A 190 13.07 19.23 6.52
C TYR A 190 13.28 18.00 7.41
N PHE A 191 12.79 16.82 6.99
CA PHE A 191 12.87 15.59 7.77
C PHE A 191 14.29 15.03 7.83
N LEU A 192 15.09 15.22 6.78
CA LEU A 192 16.50 14.82 6.75
C LEU A 192 17.36 15.73 7.64
N VAL A 193 17.01 17.01 7.68
CA VAL A 193 17.69 18.00 8.52
C VAL A 193 17.38 17.77 10.00
N LYS A 194 16.13 17.45 10.32
CA LYS A 194 15.72 17.07 11.69
C LYS A 194 16.53 15.90 12.22
N ASP A 195 16.83 14.91 11.37
CA ASP A 195 17.61 13.73 11.73
C ASP A 195 19.14 13.96 11.62
N HIS A 196 19.59 15.18 11.33
CA HIS A 196 21.01 15.52 11.11
C HIS A 196 21.69 14.68 10.01
N LYS A 197 20.93 14.26 8.98
CA LYS A 197 21.41 13.42 7.87
C LYS A 197 21.93 14.20 6.67
N VAL A 198 21.73 15.53 6.64
CA VAL A 198 22.13 16.38 5.52
C VAL A 198 22.65 17.72 6.02
N CYS A 199 23.55 18.34 5.26
CA CYS A 199 24.04 19.68 5.54
C CYS A 199 23.14 20.74 4.88
N VAL A 200 22.94 21.87 5.55
CA VAL A 200 22.17 23.00 5.03
C VAL A 200 23.07 24.23 4.98
N GLU A 201 23.10 24.92 3.84
CA GLU A 201 23.75 26.21 3.69
C GLU A 201 22.81 27.19 2.97
N LYS A 202 22.62 28.39 3.52
CA LYS A 202 21.78 29.46 2.92
C LYS A 202 20.37 29.00 2.51
N GLY A 203 19.73 28.13 3.30
CA GLY A 203 18.39 27.61 3.03
C GLY A 203 18.31 26.49 1.98
N VAL A 204 19.46 26.00 1.51
CA VAL A 204 19.57 24.85 0.60
C VAL A 204 20.15 23.67 1.34
N ALA A 205 19.48 22.52 1.27
CA ALA A 205 19.95 21.25 1.79
C ALA A 205 20.71 20.48 0.70
N TYR A 206 21.86 19.92 1.05
CA TYR A 206 22.66 19.07 0.17
C TYR A 206 22.38 17.60 0.48
N VAL A 207 21.65 16.95 -0.42
CA VAL A 207 21.08 15.62 -0.19
C VAL A 207 21.76 14.56 -1.07
N PRO A 208 22.33 13.49 -0.47
CA PRO A 208 22.86 12.36 -1.21
C PRO A 208 21.80 11.64 -2.07
N ASP A 209 22.23 11.01 -3.17
CA ASP A 209 21.39 10.20 -4.07
C ASP A 209 20.57 9.11 -3.35
N ILE A 210 21.13 8.55 -2.28
CA ILE A 210 20.50 7.54 -1.42
C ILE A 210 19.16 8.05 -0.84
N TYR A 211 19.06 9.35 -0.55
CA TYR A 211 17.88 9.94 0.07
C TYR A 211 16.94 10.64 -0.91
N LEU A 212 17.23 10.60 -2.22
CA LEU A 212 16.38 11.21 -3.24
C LEU A 212 14.95 10.65 -3.22
N ASP A 213 14.80 9.36 -2.94
CA ASP A 213 13.48 8.71 -2.85
C ASP A 213 12.64 9.31 -1.74
N ALA A 214 13.24 9.57 -0.59
CA ALA A 214 12.54 10.12 0.55
C ALA A 214 12.05 11.54 0.27
N ILE A 215 12.79 12.33 -0.52
CA ILE A 215 12.36 13.66 -0.98
C ILE A 215 11.15 13.52 -1.91
N LEU A 216 11.22 12.65 -2.92
CA LEU A 216 10.13 12.43 -3.87
C LEU A 216 8.85 11.95 -3.17
N ILE A 217 8.98 11.03 -2.21
CA ILE A 217 7.86 10.55 -1.39
C ILE A 217 7.27 11.70 -0.56
N THR A 218 8.10 12.58 -0.01
CA THR A 218 7.66 13.73 0.77
C THR A 218 6.94 14.76 -0.09
N GLN A 219 7.45 15.04 -1.29
CA GLN A 219 6.78 15.91 -2.27
C GLN A 219 5.40 15.37 -2.65
N PHE A 220 5.32 14.07 -2.96
CA PHE A 220 4.05 13.43 -3.26
C PHE A 220 3.07 13.49 -2.09
N LYS A 221 3.56 13.32 -0.85
CA LYS A 221 2.77 13.48 0.37
C LYS A 221 2.19 14.89 0.48
N ILE A 222 3.01 15.93 0.29
CA ILE A 222 2.58 17.32 0.37
C ILE A 222 1.51 17.60 -0.68
N ASN A 223 1.72 17.19 -1.93
CA ASN A 223 0.74 17.37 -3.01
C ASN A 223 -0.62 16.72 -2.70
N ILE A 224 -0.64 15.48 -2.18
CA ILE A 224 -1.90 14.84 -1.76
C ILE A 224 -2.55 15.64 -0.63
N GLN A 225 -1.79 16.09 0.37
CA GLN A 225 -2.32 16.86 1.49
C GLN A 225 -2.88 18.21 1.04
N GLU A 226 -2.20 18.91 0.13
CA GLU A 226 -2.71 20.14 -0.48
C GLU A 226 -3.98 19.88 -1.28
N SER A 227 -4.02 18.80 -2.06
CA SER A 227 -5.23 18.40 -2.78
C SER A 227 -6.43 18.20 -1.84
N PHE A 228 -6.23 17.58 -0.67
CA PHE A 228 -7.29 17.45 0.33
C PHE A 228 -7.69 18.81 0.92
N LYS A 229 -6.73 19.69 1.22
CA LYS A 229 -7.04 21.06 1.68
C LYS A 229 -7.85 21.84 0.64
N TYR A 230 -7.52 21.72 -0.64
CA TYR A 230 -8.29 22.34 -1.72
C TYR A 230 -9.71 21.78 -1.83
N LEU A 231 -9.89 20.48 -1.61
CA LEU A 231 -11.23 19.87 -1.57
C LEU A 231 -12.03 20.33 -0.35
N GLU A 232 -11.39 20.49 0.81
CA GLU A 232 -12.02 21.03 2.02
C GLU A 232 -12.43 22.51 1.87
N GLN A 233 -11.58 23.33 1.22
CA GLN A 233 -11.91 24.73 0.91
C GLN A 233 -13.09 24.85 -0.08
N ASN A 234 -13.22 23.91 -1.01
CA ASN A 234 -14.27 23.90 -2.03
C ASN A 234 -15.42 22.93 -1.68
N GLU A 235 -15.82 22.90 -0.41
CA GLU A 235 -16.83 21.95 0.11
C GLU A 235 -18.16 21.99 -0.67
N LYS A 236 -18.58 23.17 -1.15
CA LYS A 236 -19.82 23.32 -1.93
C LYS A 236 -19.80 22.48 -3.21
N LEU A 237 -18.73 22.60 -4.00
CA LEU A 237 -18.57 21.82 -5.25
C LEU A 237 -18.45 20.32 -4.97
N LEU A 238 -17.80 19.97 -3.87
CA LEU A 238 -17.68 18.58 -3.44
C LEU A 238 -19.05 17.99 -3.06
N LEU A 239 -19.87 18.75 -2.34
CA LEU A 239 -21.21 18.33 -1.93
C LEU A 239 -22.12 18.17 -3.15
N ASP A 240 -22.07 19.09 -4.10
CA ASP A 240 -22.83 19.01 -5.36
C ASP A 240 -22.46 17.76 -6.16
N ALA A 241 -21.15 17.48 -6.30
CA ALA A 241 -20.67 16.28 -6.98
C ALA A 241 -21.05 14.98 -6.26
N GLN A 242 -21.12 14.99 -4.92
CA GLN A 242 -21.49 13.83 -4.11
C GLN A 242 -23.01 13.62 -4.02
N ASN A 243 -23.81 14.66 -4.25
CA ASN A 243 -25.27 14.57 -4.30
C ASN A 243 -25.78 14.10 -5.66
N ASP A 244 -24.92 14.03 -6.69
CA ASP A 244 -25.27 13.45 -7.98
C ASP A 244 -25.73 12.00 -7.82
N SER A 245 -26.97 11.73 -8.21
CA SER A 245 -27.62 10.42 -8.04
C SER A 245 -26.86 9.26 -8.70
N ARG A 246 -26.06 9.55 -9.73
CA ARG A 246 -25.30 8.54 -10.47
C ARG A 246 -24.08 8.03 -9.71
N ILE A 247 -23.46 8.87 -8.89
CA ILE A 247 -22.16 8.59 -8.26
C ILE A 247 -22.25 8.56 -6.73
N SER A 248 -23.30 9.16 -6.15
CA SER A 248 -23.48 9.29 -4.69
C SER A 248 -23.40 7.94 -3.96
N ALA A 249 -24.14 6.93 -4.44
CA ALA A 249 -24.16 5.60 -3.84
C ALA A 249 -22.76 4.94 -3.89
N PHE A 250 -22.07 5.10 -5.01
CA PHE A 250 -20.73 4.57 -5.22
C PHE A 250 -19.69 5.24 -4.31
N LEU A 251 -19.65 6.57 -4.27
CA LEU A 251 -18.72 7.33 -3.42
C LEU A 251 -18.96 7.08 -1.93
N THR A 252 -20.20 6.86 -1.51
CA THR A 252 -20.52 6.57 -0.11
C THR A 252 -20.15 5.14 0.29
N ALA A 253 -20.20 4.20 -0.66
CA ALA A 253 -19.86 2.80 -0.42
C ALA A 253 -18.34 2.56 -0.37
N LEU A 254 -17.54 3.27 -1.18
CA LEU A 254 -16.10 3.05 -1.29
C LEU A 254 -15.35 3.09 0.06
N PRO A 255 -15.56 4.08 0.95
CA PRO A 255 -14.86 4.13 2.23
C PRO A 255 -15.33 3.08 3.25
N LYS A 256 -16.41 2.34 2.96
CA LYS A 256 -16.98 1.28 3.80
C LYS A 256 -16.69 -0.12 3.24
N ALA A 257 -16.41 -0.21 1.94
CA ALA A 257 -16.14 -1.46 1.26
C ALA A 257 -14.76 -2.00 1.64
N TYR A 258 -14.69 -3.28 2.01
CA TYR A 258 -13.43 -4.02 2.16
C TYR A 258 -13.36 -5.10 1.08
N VAL A 259 -12.44 -4.94 0.13
CA VAL A 259 -12.30 -5.72 -1.11
C VAL A 259 -10.98 -6.50 -1.14
N ALA A 260 -10.04 -6.25 -0.22
CA ALA A 260 -8.71 -6.87 -0.24
C ALA A 260 -8.70 -8.40 -0.12
N LYS A 261 -9.64 -8.97 0.63
CA LYS A 261 -9.77 -10.43 0.79
C LYS A 261 -11.24 -10.77 0.91
N ASP A 262 -11.87 -11.11 -0.21
CA ASP A 262 -13.11 -11.87 -0.14
C ASP A 262 -12.73 -13.32 0.20
N PHE A 263 -12.93 -13.71 1.48
CA PHE A 263 -12.74 -15.11 1.90
C PHE A 263 -13.83 -16.02 1.34
N ARG A 264 -14.79 -15.47 0.59
CA ARG A 264 -15.55 -16.22 -0.42
C ARG A 264 -14.61 -16.63 -1.55
N GLN A 265 -13.66 -17.50 -1.26
CA GLN A 265 -13.25 -18.41 -2.31
C GLN A 265 -14.53 -19.12 -2.76
N ASN A 266 -14.73 -19.23 -4.08
CA ASN A 266 -15.68 -20.18 -4.64
C ASN A 266 -15.17 -21.58 -4.30
N TYR A 267 -15.21 -21.92 -3.02
CA TYR A 267 -14.86 -23.23 -2.52
C TYR A 267 -16.02 -24.10 -2.95
N GLU A 268 -15.78 -24.94 -3.96
CA GLU A 268 -16.75 -25.95 -4.32
C GLU A 268 -16.86 -26.90 -3.14
N HIS A 269 -17.96 -26.77 -2.41
CA HIS A 269 -18.27 -27.66 -1.31
C HIS A 269 -18.54 -29.05 -1.89
N THR A 270 -17.56 -29.93 -1.77
CA THR A 270 -17.74 -31.38 -1.94
C THR A 270 -18.49 -31.95 -0.74
N GLU A 271 -19.06 -33.14 -0.87
CA GLU A 271 -19.80 -33.80 0.23
C GLU A 271 -18.95 -33.93 1.51
N ASP A 272 -17.64 -34.15 1.37
CA ASP A 272 -16.71 -34.30 2.49
C ASP A 272 -16.32 -32.99 3.19
N THR A 273 -16.48 -31.86 2.51
CA THR A 273 -16.00 -30.54 2.99
C THR A 273 -17.12 -29.64 3.48
N ARG A 274 -18.38 -30.01 3.21
CA ARG A 274 -19.55 -29.21 3.58
C ARG A 274 -19.99 -29.45 5.02
N LEU A 275 -20.56 -28.42 5.64
CA LEU A 275 -21.13 -28.52 6.97
C LEU A 275 -22.48 -29.26 6.95
N MET A 276 -22.47 -30.53 7.34
CA MET A 276 -23.70 -31.31 7.49
C MET A 276 -24.39 -31.09 8.86
N PRO A 277 -25.74 -31.17 8.93
CA PRO A 277 -26.49 -31.12 10.19
C PRO A 277 -25.99 -32.04 11.30
N GLN A 278 -25.53 -33.24 10.93
CA GLN A 278 -25.06 -34.28 11.86
C GLN A 278 -23.76 -33.87 12.57
N ASN A 279 -22.84 -33.24 11.82
CA ASN A 279 -21.52 -32.86 12.33
C ASN A 279 -21.52 -31.49 13.04
N LEU A 280 -22.61 -30.73 12.92
CA LEU A 280 -22.74 -29.37 13.44
C LEU A 280 -22.37 -29.27 14.93
N TYR A 281 -22.89 -30.17 15.76
CA TYR A 281 -22.68 -30.18 17.22
C TYR A 281 -21.22 -30.51 17.63
N ASN A 282 -20.47 -31.17 16.77
CA ASN A 282 -19.07 -31.49 17.02
C ASN A 282 -18.15 -30.36 16.52
N ILE A 283 -18.47 -29.81 15.34
CA ILE A 283 -17.65 -28.81 14.66
C ILE A 283 -17.72 -27.43 15.34
N TYR A 284 -18.88 -27.02 15.88
CA TYR A 284 -19.01 -25.65 16.40
C TYR A 284 -18.06 -25.33 17.56
N LYS A 285 -17.66 -26.35 18.34
CA LYS A 285 -16.74 -26.17 19.46
C LYS A 285 -15.30 -25.97 19.01
N GLN A 286 -14.90 -26.57 17.89
CA GLN A 286 -13.53 -26.57 17.41
C GLN A 286 -13.31 -25.50 16.32
N SER A 287 -14.15 -25.48 15.29
CA SER A 287 -13.89 -24.73 14.06
C SER A 287 -14.61 -23.39 13.97
N PHE A 288 -15.73 -23.19 14.68
CA PHE A 288 -16.45 -21.91 14.56
C PHE A 288 -15.62 -20.76 15.14
N PRO A 289 -15.53 -19.62 14.45
CA PRO A 289 -14.89 -18.44 15.02
C PRO A 289 -15.64 -17.96 16.27
N PRO A 290 -14.99 -17.24 17.19
CA PRO A 290 -15.58 -16.84 18.47
C PRO A 290 -16.93 -16.14 18.36
N CYS A 291 -17.13 -15.31 17.32
CA CYS A 291 -18.39 -14.63 17.05
C CYS A 291 -19.54 -15.63 16.77
N MET A 292 -19.33 -16.58 15.85
CA MET A 292 -20.33 -17.57 15.48
C MET A 292 -20.56 -18.60 16.59
N ARG A 293 -19.49 -19.01 17.29
CA ARG A 293 -19.60 -19.90 18.46
C ARG A 293 -20.48 -19.29 19.54
N ARG A 294 -20.30 -18.00 19.86
CA ARG A 294 -21.13 -17.30 20.85
C ARG A 294 -22.60 -17.26 20.43
N ILE A 295 -22.86 -16.92 19.16
CA ILE A 295 -24.23 -16.88 18.62
C ILE A 295 -24.88 -18.26 18.70
N PHE A 296 -24.16 -19.31 18.29
CA PHE A 296 -24.69 -20.67 18.25
C PHE A 296 -24.92 -21.25 19.65
N VAL A 297 -24.03 -21.01 20.61
CA VAL A 297 -24.21 -21.44 22.02
C VAL A 297 -25.43 -20.78 22.64
N ASN A 298 -25.62 -19.47 22.42
CA ASN A 298 -26.82 -18.77 22.89
C ASN A 298 -28.07 -19.27 22.20
N TYR A 299 -27.99 -19.59 20.90
CA TYR A 299 -29.11 -20.12 20.14
C TYR A 299 -29.57 -21.48 20.66
N ILE A 300 -28.65 -22.39 21.00
CA ILE A 300 -28.99 -23.68 21.61
C ILE A 300 -29.63 -23.48 22.99
N LYS A 301 -29.12 -22.54 23.78
CA LYS A 301 -29.60 -22.27 25.14
C LYS A 301 -30.99 -21.66 25.15
N ASP A 302 -31.17 -20.57 24.40
CA ASP A 302 -32.38 -19.76 24.43
C ASP A 302 -33.44 -20.28 23.44
N LYS A 303 -33.05 -21.18 22.53
CA LYS A 303 -33.89 -21.75 21.45
C LYS A 303 -34.58 -20.68 20.59
N HIS A 304 -34.01 -19.49 20.56
CA HIS A 304 -34.50 -18.32 19.85
C HIS A 304 -33.32 -17.42 19.49
N LEU A 305 -33.43 -16.68 18.40
CA LEU A 305 -32.40 -15.75 17.96
C LEU A 305 -33.00 -14.44 17.45
N LYS A 306 -32.41 -13.30 17.85
CA LYS A 306 -32.81 -11.95 17.37
C LYS A 306 -32.52 -11.78 15.87
N HIS A 307 -33.20 -10.84 15.22
CA HIS A 307 -33.12 -10.60 13.76
C HIS A 307 -31.68 -10.58 13.21
N TRP A 308 -30.80 -9.75 13.78
CA TRP A 308 -29.42 -9.65 13.32
C TRP A 308 -28.59 -10.91 13.57
N GLY A 309 -28.86 -11.64 14.66
CA GLY A 309 -28.22 -12.93 14.93
C GLY A 309 -28.60 -13.97 13.88
N ARG A 310 -29.87 -13.98 13.46
CA ARG A 310 -30.36 -14.86 12.39
C ARG A 310 -29.67 -14.58 11.06
N GLN A 311 -29.62 -13.31 10.65
CA GLN A 311 -28.92 -12.89 9.44
C GLN A 311 -27.46 -13.34 9.43
N GLN A 312 -26.74 -13.14 10.55
CA GLN A 312 -25.34 -13.54 10.65
C GLN A 312 -25.13 -15.06 10.62
N LEU A 313 -25.87 -15.80 11.45
CA LEU A 313 -25.71 -17.25 11.58
C LEU A 313 -26.13 -17.98 10.30
N TRP A 314 -27.26 -17.61 9.69
CA TRP A 314 -27.75 -18.30 8.50
C TRP A 314 -26.86 -18.08 7.28
N LEU A 315 -26.37 -16.85 7.07
CA LEU A 315 -25.41 -16.56 6.01
C LEU A 315 -24.08 -17.30 6.23
N PHE A 316 -23.66 -17.45 7.49
CA PHE A 316 -22.47 -18.22 7.85
C PHE A 316 -22.64 -19.71 7.56
N LEU A 317 -23.75 -20.33 7.97
CA LEU A 317 -24.04 -21.74 7.70
C LEU A 317 -24.14 -22.01 6.19
N LYS A 318 -24.76 -21.10 5.43
CA LYS A 318 -24.78 -21.14 3.96
C LYS A 318 -23.36 -21.08 3.38
N GLY A 319 -22.52 -20.17 3.90
CA GLY A 319 -21.12 -20.06 3.48
C GLY A 319 -20.24 -21.26 3.89
N ALA A 320 -20.69 -22.07 4.84
CA ALA A 320 -20.04 -23.32 5.23
C ALA A 320 -20.53 -24.54 4.43
N GLY A 321 -21.41 -24.35 3.45
CA GLY A 321 -21.89 -25.41 2.55
C GLY A 321 -23.16 -26.13 3.00
N MET A 322 -23.85 -25.63 4.04
CA MET A 322 -25.16 -26.17 4.43
C MET A 322 -26.23 -25.76 3.42
N THR A 323 -27.03 -26.71 2.94
CA THR A 323 -28.10 -26.41 1.98
C THR A 323 -29.25 -25.67 2.65
N LEU A 324 -30.13 -25.05 1.85
CA LEU A 324 -31.29 -24.32 2.38
C LEU A 324 -32.20 -25.25 3.20
N ASP A 325 -32.48 -26.44 2.68
CA ASP A 325 -33.38 -27.40 3.33
C ASP A 325 -32.80 -27.92 4.65
N GLU A 326 -31.50 -28.23 4.67
CA GLU A 326 -30.77 -28.63 5.88
C GLU A 326 -30.76 -27.51 6.93
N ASN A 327 -30.57 -26.26 6.49
CA ASN A 327 -30.57 -25.09 7.36
C ASN A 327 -31.96 -24.88 7.98
N ILE A 328 -33.03 -25.02 7.19
CA ILE A 328 -34.41 -24.93 7.69
C ILE A 328 -34.69 -26.07 8.69
N GLN A 329 -34.33 -27.31 8.35
CA GLN A 329 -34.56 -28.47 9.20
C GLN A 329 -33.80 -28.38 10.54
N THR A 330 -32.52 -28.00 10.50
CA THR A 330 -31.73 -27.79 11.71
C THR A 330 -32.31 -26.69 12.58
N ASN A 331 -32.69 -25.56 12.00
CA ASN A 331 -33.28 -24.47 12.79
C ASN A 331 -34.64 -24.83 13.37
N ARG A 332 -35.52 -25.51 12.62
CA ARG A 332 -36.81 -26.01 13.14
C ARG A 332 -36.64 -26.91 14.36
N SER A 333 -35.61 -27.75 14.37
CA SER A 333 -35.35 -28.65 15.51
C SER A 333 -34.84 -27.94 16.76
N ILE A 334 -34.18 -26.78 16.62
CA ILE A 334 -33.65 -26.00 17.74
C ILE A 334 -34.67 -24.96 18.24
N TRP A 335 -35.53 -24.44 17.36
CA TRP A 335 -36.45 -23.35 17.66
C TRP A 335 -37.50 -23.73 18.74
N MET A 336 -37.84 -22.77 19.60
CA MET A 336 -38.81 -22.97 20.70
C MET A 336 -40.17 -23.55 20.24
N GLN A 337 -40.63 -23.16 19.05
CA GLN A 337 -41.90 -23.63 18.46
C GLN A 337 -41.63 -24.09 17.02
N PRO A 338 -41.41 -25.40 16.80
CA PRO A 338 -41.08 -25.95 15.48
C PRO A 338 -42.13 -25.61 14.41
N ASP A 339 -43.41 -25.59 14.79
CA ASP A 339 -44.53 -25.34 13.88
C ASP A 339 -44.68 -23.87 13.46
N LYS A 340 -44.03 -22.94 14.19
CA LYS A 340 -44.07 -21.49 13.91
C LYS A 340 -42.77 -20.96 13.31
N PHE A 341 -41.89 -21.85 12.89
CA PHE A 341 -40.66 -21.53 12.16
C PHE A 341 -40.87 -21.72 10.66
#